data_AF-A0A8T3C1U6-F1
#
_entry.id   AF-A0A8T3C1U6-F1
#
_cell.length_a   1.000
_cell.length_b   1.000
_cell.length_c   1.000
_cell.angle_alpha   90.00
_cell.angle_beta   90.00
_cell.angle_gamma   90.00
#
_symmetry.space_group_name_H-M   'P 1'
#
loop_
_entity.id
_entity.type
_entity.pdbx_description
1 polymer ?
#
loop_
_entity_poly.entity_id
_entity_poly.type
_entity_poly.pdbx_seq_one_letter_code
_entity_poly.pdbx_strand_id
1 'polypeptide(L)'
;MCRSVEVEVVAFPRRPMWVYVPIWDASSWTMNDGKYRADYRFQHFVANFIARGCTATSLTTFRPPPSSSAGFGLIQLQRAAMELTSKFIIII
;
A
#
# COMPACT_ATOMS: atom_id res chain seq x y z
N MET A 1 32.79 2.15 -14.75
CA MET A 1 31.97 1.02 -15.24
C MET A 1 30.63 1.03 -14.49
N CYS A 2 29.65 1.83 -14.94
CA CYS A 2 28.28 1.71 -14.43
C CYS A 2 27.67 0.47 -15.08
N ARG A 3 27.41 -0.57 -14.29
CA ARG A 3 26.64 -1.72 -14.77
C ARG A 3 25.19 -1.25 -14.88
N SER A 4 24.68 -1.17 -16.12
CA SER A 4 23.25 -1.05 -16.36
C SER A 4 22.58 -2.27 -15.73
N VAL A 5 21.90 -2.07 -14.61
CA VAL A 5 20.94 -3.05 -14.14
C VAL A 5 19.80 -2.99 -15.14
N GLU A 6 19.67 -4.00 -15.99
CA GLU A 6 18.44 -4.23 -16.74
C GLU A 6 17.37 -4.56 -15.70
N VAL A 7 16.64 -3.53 -15.29
CA VAL A 7 15.37 -3.71 -14.61
C VAL A 7 14.45 -4.27 -15.68
N GLU A 8 14.21 -5.57 -15.65
CA GLU A 8 13.04 -6.15 -16.30
C GLU A 8 11.83 -5.44 -15.69
N VAL A 9 11.29 -4.46 -16.42
CA VAL A 9 10.17 -3.65 -15.92
C VAL A 9 8.95 -4.55 -15.93
N VAL A 10 8.78 -5.32 -14.85
CA VAL A 10 7.55 -6.04 -14.55
C VAL A 10 6.50 -4.96 -14.24
N ALA A 11 5.83 -4.48 -15.29
CA ALA A 11 4.69 -3.57 -15.30
C ALA A 11 4.62 -2.51 -14.17
N PHE A 12 5.28 -1.36 -14.35
CA PHE A 12 5.16 -0.23 -13.41
C PHE A 12 3.98 0.71 -13.76
N PRO A 13 3.11 1.11 -12.81
CA PRO A 13 1.95 1.96 -13.10
C PRO A 13 2.36 3.40 -13.39
N ARG A 14 2.19 3.84 -14.64
CA ARG A 14 2.52 5.20 -15.11
C ARG A 14 1.32 6.10 -15.42
N ARG A 15 0.10 5.56 -15.36
CA ARG A 15 -1.13 6.32 -15.64
C ARG A 15 -1.69 6.89 -14.33
N PRO A 16 -2.35 8.06 -14.36
CA PRO A 16 -3.11 8.54 -13.21
C PRO A 16 -4.09 7.49 -12.70
N MET A 17 -4.29 7.44 -11.38
CA MET A 17 -5.13 6.44 -10.71
C MET A 17 -6.18 7.11 -9.83
N TRP A 18 -7.19 6.33 -9.46
CA TRP A 18 -8.25 6.71 -8.53
C TRP A 18 -8.10 5.90 -7.23
N VAL A 19 -8.45 6.51 -6.11
CA VAL A 19 -8.46 5.85 -4.80
C VAL A 19 -9.90 5.43 -4.49
N TYR A 20 -10.14 4.13 -4.33
CA TYR A 20 -11.43 3.56 -3.93
C TYR A 20 -11.29 2.88 -2.58
N VAL A 21 -12.22 3.16 -1.65
CA VAL A 21 -12.17 2.61 -0.29
C VAL A 21 -13.55 2.08 0.14
N PRO A 22 -14.02 0.96 -0.45
CA PRO A 22 -15.29 0.35 -0.08
C PRO A 22 -15.18 -0.46 1.21
N ILE A 23 -16.18 -0.34 2.09
CA ILE A 23 -16.46 -1.33 3.14
C ILE A 23 -17.51 -2.29 2.56
N TRP A 24 -17.18 -3.58 2.47
CA TRP A 24 -18.03 -4.56 1.81
C TRP A 24 -17.93 -5.94 2.49
N ASP A 25 -18.95 -6.76 2.31
CA ASP A 25 -19.00 -8.13 2.84
C ASP A 25 -18.25 -9.09 1.93
N ALA A 26 -17.12 -9.58 2.43
CA ALA A 26 -16.23 -10.53 1.78
C ALA A 26 -16.18 -11.89 2.53
N SER A 27 -17.25 -12.22 3.26
CA SER A 27 -17.35 -13.42 4.11
C SER A 27 -17.11 -14.74 3.39
N SER A 28 -17.18 -14.78 2.06
CA SER A 28 -16.85 -15.97 1.27
C SER A 28 -15.35 -16.29 1.21
N TRP A 29 -14.46 -15.36 1.56
CA TRP A 29 -13.01 -15.60 1.44
C TRP A 29 -12.12 -14.95 2.51
N THR A 30 -12.54 -13.88 3.21
CA THR A 30 -11.62 -13.10 4.05
C THR A 30 -11.09 -13.83 5.29
N MET A 31 -11.96 -14.48 6.07
CA MET A 31 -11.57 -15.05 7.36
C MET A 31 -11.51 -16.57 7.30
N ASN A 32 -10.28 -17.09 7.36
CA ASN A 32 -9.97 -18.53 7.32
C ASN A 32 -10.68 -19.21 6.13
N ASP A 33 -10.39 -18.71 4.92
CA ASP A 33 -10.98 -19.18 3.66
C ASP A 33 -12.51 -19.22 3.66
N GLY A 34 -13.12 -18.23 4.33
CA GLY A 34 -14.57 -18.07 4.43
C GLY A 34 -15.26 -18.93 5.51
N LYS A 35 -14.49 -19.60 6.38
CA LYS A 35 -15.05 -20.38 7.50
C LYS A 35 -15.80 -19.50 8.50
N TYR A 36 -15.32 -18.27 8.74
CA TYR A 36 -15.95 -17.32 9.64
C TYR A 36 -16.60 -16.19 8.82
N ARG A 37 -17.91 -16.02 8.96
CA ARG A 37 -18.67 -14.99 8.24
C ARG A 37 -18.85 -13.73 9.09
N ALA A 38 -19.14 -12.61 8.44
CA ALA A 38 -19.45 -11.36 9.13
C ALA A 38 -20.70 -11.53 10.01
N ASP A 39 -20.60 -11.14 11.27
CA ASP A 39 -21.72 -11.16 12.20
C ASP A 39 -22.31 -9.75 12.31
N TYR A 40 -23.46 -9.56 11.68
CA TYR A 40 -24.16 -8.28 11.59
C TYR A 40 -24.79 -7.83 12.91
N ARG A 41 -24.77 -8.66 13.96
CA ARG A 41 -25.13 -8.20 15.31
C ARG A 41 -24.14 -7.16 15.85
N PHE A 42 -22.90 -7.15 15.33
CA PHE A 42 -21.85 -6.19 15.67
C PHE A 42 -21.80 -4.98 14.73
N GLN A 43 -22.82 -4.79 13.88
CA GLN A 43 -22.91 -3.59 13.05
C GLN A 43 -23.02 -2.33 13.92
N HIS A 44 -22.50 -1.18 13.51
CA HIS A 44 -22.04 -0.82 12.16
C HIS A 44 -20.51 -0.91 12.01
N PHE A 45 -20.06 -1.34 10.83
CA PHE A 45 -18.64 -1.39 10.48
C PHE A 45 -18.19 -0.05 9.91
N VAL A 46 -17.29 0.65 10.62
CA VAL A 46 -16.84 2.01 10.26
C VAL A 46 -15.31 2.04 10.21
N ALA A 47 -14.77 2.75 9.22
CA ALA A 47 -13.33 3.00 9.09
C ALA A 47 -13.07 4.48 8.76
N ASN A 48 -11.97 5.01 9.31
CA ASN A 48 -11.53 6.38 9.09
C ASN A 48 -10.34 6.39 8.13
N PHE A 49 -10.30 7.34 7.19
CA PHE A 49 -9.28 7.37 6.14
C PHE A 49 -8.63 8.75 6.00
N ILE A 50 -7.35 8.75 5.64
CA ILE A 50 -6.58 9.94 5.27
C ILE A 50 -5.97 9.67 3.91
N ALA A 51 -6.23 10.54 2.93
CA ALA A 51 -5.65 10.46 1.59
C ALA A 51 -4.76 11.68 1.33
N ARG A 52 -3.51 11.43 0.91
CA ARG A 52 -2.54 12.47 0.54
C ARG A 52 -1.85 12.06 -0.75
N GLY A 53 -1.81 12.95 -1.73
CA GLY A 53 -1.19 12.71 -3.03
C GLY A 53 -1.28 13.92 -3.94
N CYS A 54 -0.83 13.75 -5.17
CA CYS A 54 -0.96 14.75 -6.23
C CYS A 54 -2.11 14.36 -7.16
N THR A 55 -2.90 15.33 -7.60
CA THR A 55 -3.96 15.11 -8.60
C THR A 55 -3.34 14.98 -10.00
N ALA A 56 -4.07 14.39 -10.96
CA ALA A 56 -3.59 14.24 -12.33
C ALA A 56 -3.31 15.58 -13.06
N THR A 57 -3.92 16.66 -12.58
CA THR A 57 -3.79 18.03 -13.10
C THR A 57 -2.88 18.91 -12.23
N SER A 58 -2.22 18.35 -11.21
CA SER A 58 -1.32 19.12 -10.34
C SER A 58 -0.14 19.68 -11.13
N LEU A 59 0.30 20.89 -10.74
CA LEU A 59 1.50 21.50 -11.30
C LEU A 59 2.73 20.65 -10.99
N THR A 60 3.75 20.71 -11.84
CA THR A 60 5.03 19.98 -11.68
C THR A 60 5.79 20.31 -10.40
N THR A 61 5.46 21.42 -9.74
CA THR A 61 6.00 21.83 -8.44
C THR A 61 5.42 21.02 -7.27
N PHE A 62 4.22 20.44 -7.42
CA PHE A 62 3.66 19.53 -6.44
C PHE A 62 4.39 18.19 -6.50
N ARG A 63 5.07 17.86 -5.41
CA ARG A 63 5.74 16.58 -5.24
C ARG A 63 4.91 15.68 -4.34
N PRO A 64 4.94 14.36 -4.58
CA PRO A 64 4.36 13.43 -3.62
C PRO A 64 5.04 13.59 -2.25
N PRO A 65 4.34 13.24 -1.16
CA PRO A 65 4.96 13.23 0.16
C PRO A 65 6.21 12.33 0.14
N PRO A 66 7.31 12.74 0.80
CA PRO A 66 8.55 11.97 0.80
C PRO A 66 8.35 10.62 1.49
N SER A 67 9.05 9.58 1.01
CA SER A 67 8.97 8.23 1.58
C SER A 67 9.73 8.09 2.90
N SER A 68 10.65 9.01 3.17
CA SER A 68 11.47 9.07 4.38
C SER A 68 12.02 10.48 4.60
N SER A 69 12.68 10.71 5.74
CA SER A 69 13.38 11.98 6.01
C SER A 69 14.48 12.30 4.99
N ALA A 70 14.97 11.31 4.24
CA ALA A 70 15.94 11.48 3.16
C ALA A 70 15.29 11.89 1.81
N GLY A 71 13.97 12.04 1.75
CA GLY A 71 13.22 12.43 0.56
C GLY A 71 12.86 11.24 -0.32
N PHE A 72 13.87 10.62 -0.96
CA PHE A 72 13.68 9.48 -1.88
C PHE A 72 14.24 8.18 -1.30
N GLY A 73 13.44 7.12 -1.42
CA GLY A 73 13.80 5.79 -0.92
C GLY A 73 13.66 5.67 0.59
N LEU A 74 14.02 4.48 1.09
CA LEU A 74 13.92 4.12 2.49
C LEU A 74 15.25 4.31 3.20
N ILE A 75 15.21 4.81 4.44
CA ILE A 75 16.38 4.85 5.32
C ILE A 75 16.70 3.46 5.87
N GLN A 76 17.92 3.26 6.39
CA GLN A 76 18.36 1.95 6.89
C GLN A 76 17.44 1.38 7.98
N LEU A 77 16.93 2.23 8.87
CA LEU A 77 15.97 1.82 9.89
C LEU A 77 14.67 1.28 9.29
N GLN A 78 14.14 1.92 8.23
CA GLN A 78 12.94 1.44 7.55
C GLN A 78 13.19 0.11 6.82
N ARG A 79 14.38 -0.10 6.25
CA ARG A 79 14.76 -1.38 5.63
C ARG A 79 14.88 -2.50 6.66
N ALA A 80 15.55 -2.24 7.78
CA ALA A 80 15.62 -3.19 8.88
C ALA A 80 14.23 -3.56 9.41
N ALA A 81 13.32 -2.58 9.51
CA ALA A 81 11.92 -2.84 9.88
C ALA A 81 11.21 -3.75 8.86
N MET A 82 11.35 -3.48 7.56
CA MET A 82 10.80 -4.37 6.51
C MET A 82 11.38 -5.78 6.58
N GLU A 83 12.68 -5.93 6.83
CA GLU A 83 13.33 -7.24 6.99
C GLU A 83 12.76 -8.01 8.18
N LEU A 84 12.50 -7.34 9.30
CA LEU A 84 11.86 -7.95 10.46
C LEU A 84 10.42 -8.38 10.14
N THR A 85 9.63 -7.51 9.50
CA THR A 85 8.27 -7.85 9.07
C THR A 85 8.28 -9.08 8.16
N SER A 86 9.19 -9.12 7.18
CA SER A 86 9.33 -10.24 6.26
C SER A 86 9.74 -11.55 6.93
N LYS A 87 10.52 -11.48 8.01
CA LYS A 87 10.98 -12.68 8.74
C LYS A 87 9.97 -13.19 9.76
N PHE A 88 9.15 -12.31 10.35
CA PHE A 88 8.39 -12.65 11.56
C PHE A 88 6.87 -12.43 11.47
N ILE A 89 6.38 -11.62 10.53
CA ILE A 89 4.96 -11.20 10.47
C ILE A 89 4.25 -11.74 9.23
N ILE A 90 4.96 -11.85 8.11
CA ILE A 90 4.39 -12.36 6.87
C ILE A 90 4.00 -13.84 7.03
N ILE A 91 2.75 -14.18 6.70
CA ILE A 91 2.14 -15.51 6.89
C ILE A 91 1.83 -16.27 5.58
N ILE A 92 2.31 -15.78 4.43
CA ILE A 92 2.22 -16.51 3.15
C ILE A 92 3.06 -17.78 3.18
#